data_AF-A0A399WPX2-F1
#
_entry.id   AF-A0A399WPX2-F1
#
_cell.length_a   1.000
_cell.length_b   1.000
_cell.length_c   1.000
_cell.angle_alpha   90.00
_cell.angle_beta   90.00
_cell.angle_gamma   90.00
#
_symmetry.space_group_name_H-M   'P 1'
#
loop_
_entity.id
_entity.type
_entity.pdbx_description
1 polymer ?
#
loop_
_entity_poly.entity_id
_entity_poly.type
_entity_poly.pdbx_seq_one_letter_code
_entity_poly.pdbx_strand_id
1 'polypeptide(L)'
;MVWCIGKITTEYRQRMYELLELYARPYRKEEPVICVDEKNKQLLQQTRAPIVARPGAPTKGDYEYRRAGTRNIFLAVEPKGGHRQAEVTARRTKPDFVRFIGRLVEKVYAGAEKIHLVMDNLNTHFRRSFEEVLGVKRAERMLARVEFHYTPKHASWRNMAEIEIGVMDRQQTAQRSDT
;
A
#
# COMPACT_ATOMS: atom_id res chain seq x y z
N MET A 1 -17.21 6.41 -5.57
CA MET A 1 -16.13 7.41 -5.60
C MET A 1 -16.76 8.78 -5.76
N VAL A 2 -16.70 9.62 -4.73
CA VAL A 2 -16.98 11.05 -4.85
C VAL A 2 -15.81 11.72 -4.16
N TRP A 3 -14.94 12.38 -4.92
CA TRP A 3 -13.89 13.24 -4.40
C TRP A 3 -14.21 14.66 -4.83
N CYS A 4 -14.77 15.46 -3.94
CA CYS A 4 -14.80 16.91 -4.13
C CYS A 4 -13.37 17.42 -4.02
N ILE A 5 -12.85 18.00 -5.11
CA ILE A 5 -11.55 18.65 -5.15
C ILE A 5 -11.62 19.83 -4.18
N GLY A 6 -11.03 19.66 -3.00
CA GLY A 6 -10.73 20.76 -2.09
C GLY A 6 -9.87 21.80 -2.81
N LYS A 7 -9.94 23.06 -2.37
CA LYS A 7 -9.22 24.20 -2.97
C LYS A 7 -7.82 23.80 -3.45
N ILE A 8 -7.52 24.09 -4.71
CA ILE A 8 -6.18 23.89 -5.29
C ILE A 8 -5.25 24.96 -4.71
N THR A 9 -4.62 24.64 -3.58
CA THR A 9 -3.66 25.53 -2.91
C THR A 9 -2.31 25.53 -3.65
N THR A 10 -1.43 26.45 -3.28
CA THR A 10 -0.04 26.45 -3.76
C THR A 10 0.68 25.16 -3.37
N GLU A 11 0.54 24.70 -2.11
CA GLU A 11 1.09 23.43 -1.63
C GLU A 11 0.57 22.23 -2.46
N TYR A 12 -0.73 22.22 -2.79
CA TYR A 12 -1.31 21.17 -3.62
C TYR A 12 -0.63 21.12 -4.99
N ARG A 13 -0.52 22.28 -5.67
CA ARG A 13 0.08 22.34 -7.01
C ARG A 13 1.55 21.94 -6.98
N GLN A 14 2.30 22.41 -5.99
CA GLN A 14 3.71 22.09 -5.83
C GLN A 14 3.91 20.57 -5.72
N ARG A 15 3.25 19.92 -4.76
CA ARG A 15 3.36 18.46 -4.58
C ARG A 15 2.88 17.69 -5.80
N MET A 16 1.85 18.19 -6.47
CA MET A 16 1.34 17.58 -7.70
C MET A 16 2.40 17.61 -8.79
N TYR A 17 3.04 18.76 -9.04
CA TYR A 17 4.06 18.88 -10.08
C TYR A 17 5.34 18.12 -9.74
N GLU A 18 5.82 18.19 -8.49
CA GLU A 18 6.97 17.41 -8.02
C GLU A 18 6.74 15.91 -8.23
N LEU A 19 5.55 15.41 -7.90
CA LEU A 19 5.20 14.00 -8.09
C LEU A 19 5.10 13.61 -9.57
N LEU A 20 4.49 14.46 -10.41
CA LEU A 20 4.40 14.21 -11.85
C LEU A 20 5.77 14.22 -12.50
N GLU A 21 6.66 15.13 -12.09
CA GLU A 21 8.04 15.18 -12.56
C GLU A 21 8.81 13.92 -12.15
N LEU A 22 8.67 13.49 -10.89
CA LEU A 22 9.25 12.23 -10.42
C LEU A 22 8.79 11.04 -11.27
N TYR A 23 7.49 10.93 -11.53
CA TYR A 23 6.94 9.86 -12.37
C TYR A 23 7.32 9.99 -13.85
N ALA A 24 7.69 11.18 -14.34
CA ALA A 24 8.13 11.36 -15.72
C ALA A 24 9.58 10.87 -15.93
N ARG A 25 10.42 10.82 -14.89
CA ARG A 25 11.82 10.40 -14.98
C ARG A 25 11.97 9.01 -15.62
N PRO A 26 12.97 8.77 -16.49
CA PRO A 26 13.27 7.43 -17.00
C PRO A 26 13.49 6.43 -15.86
N TYR A 27 13.24 5.15 -16.13
CA TYR A 27 13.51 4.10 -15.17
C TYR A 27 15.01 4.03 -14.84
N ARG A 28 15.35 4.02 -13.56
CA ARG A 28 16.71 3.78 -13.04
C ARG A 28 16.62 2.82 -11.86
N LYS A 29 17.30 1.68 -11.95
CA LYS A 29 17.25 0.64 -10.92
C LYS A 29 17.97 1.08 -9.63
N GLU A 30 18.92 1.98 -9.76
CA GLU A 30 19.71 2.54 -8.66
C GLU A 30 18.94 3.63 -7.90
N GLU A 31 17.90 4.20 -8.53
CA GLU A 31 17.02 5.23 -7.95
C GLU A 31 15.53 4.87 -8.11
N PRO A 32 15.05 3.75 -7.54
CA PRO A 32 13.69 3.28 -7.73
C PRO A 32 12.67 4.24 -7.11
N VAL A 33 11.54 4.38 -7.82
CA VAL A 33 10.33 5.05 -7.33
C VAL A 33 9.38 3.99 -6.80
N ILE A 34 9.15 3.98 -5.50
CA ILE A 34 8.32 3.00 -4.81
C ILE A 34 7.12 3.72 -4.22
N CYS A 35 5.93 3.36 -4.69
CA CYS A 35 4.67 3.82 -4.16
C CYS A 35 4.22 2.87 -3.05
N VAL A 36 3.86 3.40 -1.89
CA VAL A 36 3.40 2.63 -0.73
C VAL A 36 2.02 3.09 -0.32
N ASP A 37 1.14 2.11 -0.06
CA ASP A 37 -0.18 2.32 0.52
C ASP A 37 -0.58 1.07 1.32
N GLU A 38 -1.73 1.12 1.96
CA GLU A 38 -2.25 0.03 2.75
C GLU A 38 -3.76 -0.13 2.65
N LYS A 39 -4.22 -1.32 3.00
CA LYS A 39 -5.65 -1.61 3.08
C LYS A 39 -6.00 -2.47 4.28
N ASN A 40 -7.01 -2.01 5.02
CA ASN A 40 -7.72 -2.87 5.95
C ASN A 40 -8.74 -3.73 5.19
N LYS A 41 -8.63 -5.04 5.32
CA LYS A 41 -9.55 -6.03 4.75
C LYS A 41 -10.28 -6.75 5.87
N GLN A 42 -11.60 -6.83 5.75
CA GLN A 42 -12.42 -7.64 6.63
C GLN A 42 -12.35 -9.10 6.19
N LEU A 43 -12.04 -9.99 7.12
CA LEU A 43 -12.09 -11.43 6.88
C LEU A 43 -13.53 -11.89 7.07
N LEU A 44 -14.04 -12.63 6.08
CA LEU A 44 -15.38 -13.21 6.10
C LEU A 44 -15.25 -14.72 6.13
N GLN A 45 -16.00 -15.36 7.00
CA GLN A 45 -16.11 -16.82 7.07
C GLN A 45 -17.54 -17.21 6.68
N GLN A 46 -17.70 -18.23 5.84
CA GLN A 46 -19.02 -18.79 5.55
C GLN A 46 -19.59 -19.42 6.83
N THR A 47 -20.86 -19.15 7.13
CA THR A 47 -21.53 -19.77 8.28
C THR A 47 -22.00 -21.19 7.99
N ARG A 48 -22.10 -21.58 6.70
CA ARG A 48 -22.56 -22.90 6.25
C ARG A 48 -21.74 -23.42 5.09
N ALA A 49 -21.51 -24.73 5.06
CA ALA A 49 -20.86 -25.40 3.94
C ALA A 49 -21.72 -25.28 2.66
N PRO A 50 -21.11 -25.07 1.47
CA PRO A 50 -21.84 -25.03 0.22
C PRO A 50 -22.55 -26.36 -0.07
N ILE A 51 -23.75 -26.29 -0.63
CA ILE A 51 -24.42 -27.51 -1.12
C ILE A 51 -23.76 -27.90 -2.44
N VAL A 52 -23.10 -29.06 -2.45
CA VAL A 52 -22.36 -29.60 -3.60
C VAL A 52 -23.28 -29.71 -4.83
N ALA A 53 -22.74 -29.34 -6.00
CA ALA A 53 -23.43 -29.46 -7.27
C ALA A 53 -23.86 -30.91 -7.54
N ARG A 54 -25.00 -31.06 -8.21
CA ARG A 54 -25.51 -32.34 -8.71
C ARG A 54 -25.86 -32.16 -10.20
N PRO A 55 -25.94 -33.21 -11.02
CA PRO A 55 -26.38 -33.07 -12.40
C PRO A 55 -27.72 -32.31 -12.48
N GLY A 56 -27.75 -31.19 -13.20
CA GLY A 56 -28.92 -30.30 -13.30
C GLY A 56 -29.09 -29.26 -12.17
N ALA A 57 -28.22 -29.23 -11.16
CA ALA A 57 -28.27 -28.28 -10.05
C ALA A 57 -26.88 -27.68 -9.76
N PRO A 58 -26.65 -26.38 -10.04
CA PRO A 58 -25.39 -25.72 -9.72
C PRO A 58 -25.20 -25.63 -8.19
N THR A 59 -23.94 -25.50 -7.75
CA THR A 59 -23.58 -25.28 -6.35
C THR A 59 -24.36 -24.09 -5.77
N LYS A 60 -24.97 -24.28 -4.60
CA LYS A 60 -25.66 -23.21 -3.87
C LYS A 60 -24.89 -22.90 -2.59
N GLY A 61 -24.35 -21.69 -2.51
CA GLY A 61 -23.79 -21.13 -1.28
C GLY A 61 -24.83 -20.28 -0.55
N ASP A 62 -24.80 -20.30 0.78
CA ASP A 62 -25.60 -19.39 1.60
C ASP A 62 -25.02 -17.96 1.51
N TYR A 63 -25.87 -16.94 1.62
CA TYR A 63 -25.45 -15.53 1.63
C TYR A 63 -24.95 -15.07 3.01
N GLU A 64 -25.28 -15.83 4.06
CA GLU A 64 -24.88 -15.52 5.42
C GLU A 64 -23.37 -15.72 5.63
N TYR A 65 -22.71 -14.71 6.19
CA TYR A 65 -21.29 -14.74 6.54
C TYR A 65 -21.07 -14.21 7.95
N ARG A 66 -20.06 -14.75 8.63
CA ARG A 66 -19.59 -14.26 9.92
C ARG A 66 -18.35 -13.39 9.71
N ARG A 67 -18.27 -12.28 10.44
CA ARG A 67 -17.05 -11.46 10.48
C ARG A 67 -15.98 -12.21 11.29
N ALA A 68 -14.86 -12.54 10.65
CA ALA A 68 -13.72 -13.24 11.25
C ALA A 68 -12.57 -12.28 11.62
N GLY A 69 -12.90 -11.02 11.92
CA GLY A 69 -11.95 -9.96 12.23
C GLY A 69 -11.45 -9.21 11.00
N THR A 70 -10.36 -8.47 11.18
CA THR A 70 -9.73 -7.66 10.13
C THR A 70 -8.24 -7.96 10.04
N ARG A 71 -7.68 -7.71 8.86
CA ARG A 71 -6.25 -7.72 8.58
C ARG A 71 -5.87 -6.45 7.84
N ASN A 72 -4.63 -6.03 8.02
CA ASN A 72 -4.04 -4.97 7.22
C ASN A 72 -3.15 -5.59 6.14
N ILE A 73 -3.11 -4.96 4.98
CA ILE A 73 -2.22 -5.32 3.88
C ILE A 73 -1.40 -4.07 3.59
N PHE A 74 -0.10 -4.10 3.84
CA PHE A 74 0.81 -3.11 3.28
C PHE A 74 1.16 -3.52 1.85
N LEU A 75 1.17 -2.56 0.94
CA LEU A 75 1.55 -2.77 -0.45
C LEU A 75 2.58 -1.74 -0.87
N ALA A 76 3.66 -2.21 -1.47
CA ALA A 76 4.64 -1.40 -2.15
C ALA A 76 4.72 -1.82 -3.62
N VAL A 77 4.74 -0.85 -4.53
CA VAL A 77 4.82 -1.06 -5.97
C VAL A 77 5.92 -0.18 -6.54
N GLU A 78 6.77 -0.74 -7.38
CA GLU A 78 7.74 -0.02 -8.20
C GLU A 78 7.18 0.04 -9.64
N PRO A 79 6.47 1.13 -10.02
CA PRO A 79 5.60 1.12 -11.19
C PRO A 79 6.36 0.87 -12.50
N LYS A 80 7.60 1.39 -12.60
CA LYS A 80 8.45 1.24 -13.78
C LYS A 80 9.42 0.05 -13.71
N GLY A 81 9.61 -0.53 -12.52
CA GLY A 81 10.46 -1.70 -12.31
C GLY A 81 9.71 -3.04 -12.36
N GLY A 82 8.37 -3.00 -12.40
CA GLY A 82 7.54 -4.21 -12.49
C GLY A 82 7.56 -5.06 -11.22
N HIS A 83 7.96 -4.49 -10.08
CA HIS A 83 8.07 -5.19 -8.82
C HIS A 83 6.98 -4.75 -7.84
N ARG A 84 6.43 -5.69 -7.06
CA ARG A 84 5.49 -5.42 -5.98
C ARG A 84 5.80 -6.27 -4.75
N GLN A 85 5.57 -5.70 -3.58
CA GLN A 85 5.71 -6.35 -2.28
C GLN A 85 4.42 -6.13 -1.49
N ALA A 86 3.78 -7.22 -1.08
CA ALA A 86 2.61 -7.17 -0.21
C ALA A 86 2.94 -7.85 1.12
N GLU A 87 2.52 -7.26 2.22
CA GLU A 87 2.67 -7.85 3.54
C GLU A 87 1.36 -7.78 4.34
N VAL A 88 0.84 -8.94 4.74
CA VAL A 88 -0.36 -9.03 5.57
C VAL A 88 0.03 -8.98 7.04
N THR A 89 -0.54 -8.03 7.77
CA THR A 89 -0.33 -7.84 9.20
C THR A 89 -1.65 -7.93 9.96
N ALA A 90 -1.57 -8.31 11.24
CA ALA A 90 -2.76 -8.35 12.10
C ALA A 90 -3.34 -6.93 12.33
N ARG A 91 -2.47 -5.92 12.37
CA ARG A 91 -2.79 -4.52 12.65
C ARG A 91 -1.96 -3.59 11.75
N ARG A 92 -2.39 -2.33 11.69
CA ARG A 92 -1.68 -1.23 11.02
C ARG A 92 -1.09 -0.28 12.06
N THR A 93 -0.08 -0.72 12.80
CA THR A 93 0.59 0.12 13.80
C THR A 93 1.82 0.81 13.23
N LYS A 94 2.32 1.87 13.90
CA LYS A 94 3.60 2.51 13.56
C LYS A 94 4.76 1.49 13.49
N PRO A 95 4.95 0.60 14.49
CA PRO A 95 5.94 -0.47 14.37
C PRO A 95 5.77 -1.38 13.17
N ASP A 96 4.53 -1.75 12.82
CA ASP A 96 4.28 -2.59 11.63
C ASP A 96 4.70 -1.88 10.34
N PHE A 97 4.33 -0.60 10.20
CA PHE A 97 4.70 0.22 9.06
C PHE A 97 6.23 0.39 8.95
N VAL A 98 6.88 0.78 10.05
CA VAL A 98 8.33 0.98 10.10
C VAL A 98 9.09 -0.30 9.75
N ARG A 99 8.62 -1.46 10.22
CA ARG A 99 9.19 -2.77 9.88
C ARG A 99 9.01 -3.09 8.40
N PHE A 100 7.84 -2.79 7.81
CA PHE A 100 7.59 -3.00 6.39
C PHE A 100 8.53 -2.14 5.54
N ILE A 101 8.62 -0.83 5.80
CA ILE A 101 9.54 0.07 5.09
C ILE A 101 11.00 -0.34 5.32
N GLY A 102 11.38 -0.71 6.54
CA GLY A 102 12.72 -1.20 6.84
C GLY A 102 13.10 -2.42 6.00
N ARG A 103 12.17 -3.38 5.84
CA ARG A 103 12.38 -4.53 4.94
C ARG A 103 12.61 -4.09 3.49
N LEU A 104 11.83 -3.13 2.99
CA LEU A 104 12.01 -2.61 1.64
C LEU A 104 13.40 -1.98 1.47
N VAL A 105 13.79 -1.08 2.37
CA VAL A 105 15.03 -0.31 2.26
C VAL A 105 16.29 -1.14 2.51
N GLU A 106 16.26 -2.01 3.52
CA GLU A 106 17.44 -2.76 3.97
C GLU A 106 17.60 -4.11 3.26
N LYS A 107 16.53 -4.66 2.64
CA LYS A 107 16.57 -5.98 1.99
C LYS A 107 16.22 -5.93 0.51
N VAL A 108 15.04 -5.41 0.17
CA VAL A 108 14.53 -5.45 -1.22
C VAL A 108 15.33 -4.51 -2.12
N TYR A 109 15.59 -3.30 -1.65
CA TYR A 109 16.31 -2.24 -2.37
C TYR A 109 17.64 -1.91 -1.67
N ALA A 110 18.28 -2.93 -1.10
CA ALA A 110 19.55 -2.79 -0.38
C ALA A 110 20.66 -2.18 -1.26
N GLY A 111 20.65 -2.50 -2.56
CA GLY A 111 21.63 -2.01 -3.54
C GLY A 111 21.29 -0.68 -4.22
N ALA A 112 20.14 -0.06 -3.91
CA ALA A 112 19.81 1.25 -4.49
C ALA A 112 20.72 2.36 -3.91
N GLU A 113 21.10 3.33 -4.73
CA GLU A 113 21.82 4.51 -4.23
C GLU A 113 20.87 5.47 -3.52
N LYS A 114 19.65 5.61 -4.06
CA LYS A 114 18.59 6.44 -3.53
C LYS A 114 17.24 5.75 -3.70
N ILE A 115 16.31 5.96 -2.79
CA ILE A 115 14.97 5.37 -2.85
C ILE A 115 13.96 6.50 -2.75
N HIS A 116 13.14 6.67 -3.79
CA HIS A 116 12.02 7.61 -3.78
C HIS A 116 10.77 6.91 -3.24
N LEU A 117 10.41 7.17 -1.99
CA LEU A 117 9.19 6.62 -1.39
C LEU A 117 8.02 7.59 -1.56
N VAL A 118 7.04 7.21 -2.37
CA VAL A 118 5.79 7.93 -2.56
C VAL A 118 4.72 7.38 -1.64
N MET A 119 4.05 8.23 -0.87
CA MET A 119 2.96 7.83 0.03
C MET A 119 1.95 8.97 0.27
N ASP A 120 0.83 8.64 0.89
CA ASP A 120 -0.14 9.65 1.33
C ASP A 120 0.33 10.35 2.62
N ASN A 121 -0.55 11.17 3.21
CA ASN A 121 -0.21 12.01 4.36
C ASN A 121 -0.63 11.39 5.70
N LEU A 122 -0.79 10.06 5.78
CA LEU A 122 -1.11 9.41 7.04
C LEU A 122 -0.02 9.70 8.09
N ASN A 123 -0.42 9.88 9.34
CA ASN A 123 0.52 10.23 10.42
C ASN A 123 1.67 9.22 10.61
N THR A 124 1.46 7.95 10.24
CA THR A 124 2.47 6.88 10.30
C THR A 124 3.55 7.02 9.23
N HIS A 125 3.28 7.74 8.14
CA HIS A 125 4.12 7.84 6.95
C HIS A 125 5.31 8.78 7.11
N PHE A 126 5.25 9.69 8.09
CA PHE A 126 6.29 10.66 8.31
C PHE A 126 7.53 10.05 8.98
N ARG A 127 8.71 10.63 8.66
CA ARG A 127 10.01 10.34 9.29
C ARG A 127 9.93 10.21 10.82
N ARG A 128 9.14 11.06 11.47
CA ARG A 128 8.92 11.02 12.93
C ARG A 128 8.49 9.64 13.43
N SER A 129 7.69 8.89 12.68
CA SER A 129 7.28 7.53 13.07
C SER A 129 8.46 6.57 13.16
N PHE A 130 9.46 6.72 12.29
CA PHE A 130 10.69 5.93 12.33
C PHE A 130 11.55 6.30 13.53
N GLU A 131 11.65 7.59 13.84
CA GLU A 131 12.39 8.09 15.00
C GLU A 131 11.75 7.62 16.32
N GLU A 132 10.42 7.66 16.40
CA GLU A 132 9.67 7.16 17.56
C GLU A 132 9.81 5.65 17.76
N VAL A 133 9.89 4.87 16.67
CA VAL A 133 9.96 3.39 16.75
C VAL A 133 11.40 2.87 16.89
N LEU A 134 12.36 3.48 16.19
CA LEU A 134 13.74 2.98 16.08
C LEU A 134 14.74 3.78 16.92
N GLY A 135 14.35 4.98 17.37
CA GLY A 135 15.27 6.00 17.85
C GLY A 135 15.93 6.77 16.70
N VAL A 136 16.23 8.06 16.95
CA VAL A 136 16.76 9.02 15.96
C VAL A 136 17.95 8.44 15.18
N LYS A 137 18.99 7.97 15.88
CA LYS A 137 20.22 7.45 15.24
C LYS A 137 19.96 6.29 14.28
N ARG A 138 19.04 5.37 14.61
CA ARG A 138 18.72 4.23 13.75
C ARG A 138 17.83 4.65 12.59
N ALA A 139 16.85 5.52 12.83
CA ALA A 139 16.00 6.08 11.79
C ALA A 139 16.83 6.85 10.74
N GLU A 140 17.79 7.66 11.17
CA GLU A 140 18.71 8.38 10.28
C GLU A 140 19.49 7.43 9.38
N ARG A 141 20.13 6.39 9.94
CA ARG A 141 20.88 5.41 9.16
C ARG A 141 20.00 4.66 8.16
N MET A 142 18.83 4.21 8.61
CA MET A 142 17.91 3.45 7.77
C MET A 142 17.39 4.32 6.61
N LEU A 143 17.05 5.58 6.89
CA LEU A 143 16.47 6.51 5.93
C LEU A 143 17.50 7.37 5.19
N ALA A 144 18.80 7.09 5.33
CA ALA A 144 19.86 7.93 4.75
C ALA A 144 19.78 8.03 3.22
N ARG A 145 19.28 6.96 2.57
CA ARG A 145 19.07 6.88 1.12
C ARG A 145 17.63 7.17 0.70
N VAL A 146 16.74 7.49 1.64
CA VAL A 146 15.30 7.61 1.38
C VAL A 146 14.92 9.07 1.19
N GLU A 147 14.32 9.37 0.04
CA GLU A 147 13.64 10.63 -0.22
C GLU A 147 12.12 10.41 -0.18
N PHE A 148 11.43 11.13 0.70
CA PHE A 148 9.99 11.03 0.86
C PHE A 148 9.26 11.99 -0.08
N HIS A 149 8.26 11.45 -0.77
CA HIS A 149 7.36 12.17 -1.67
C HIS A 149 5.93 11.98 -1.18
N TYR A 150 5.25 13.06 -0.86
CA TYR A 150 3.87 12.99 -0.35
C TYR A 150 2.89 13.44 -1.41
N THR A 151 1.83 12.65 -1.62
CA THR A 151 0.74 13.08 -2.50
C THR A 151 0.09 14.36 -1.99
N PRO A 152 -0.52 15.18 -2.87
CA PRO A 152 -1.34 16.30 -2.42
C PRO A 152 -2.48 15.81 -1.51
N LYS A 153 -2.85 16.62 -0.52
CA LYS A 153 -4.00 16.32 0.33
C LYS A 153 -5.25 16.14 -0.55
N HIS A 154 -6.06 15.13 -0.23
CA HIS A 154 -7.23 14.72 -1.02
C HIS A 154 -6.93 14.30 -2.47
N ALA A 155 -5.69 13.87 -2.76
CA ALA A 155 -5.30 13.32 -4.06
C ALA A 155 -4.59 11.97 -3.92
N SER A 156 -5.09 11.12 -3.00
CA SER A 156 -4.55 9.78 -2.77
C SER A 156 -4.54 8.93 -4.05
N TRP A 157 -5.52 9.14 -4.94
CA TRP A 157 -5.63 8.49 -6.27
C TRP A 157 -4.41 8.71 -7.20
N ARG A 158 -3.48 9.62 -6.86
CA ARG A 158 -2.19 9.79 -7.55
C ARG A 158 -1.08 8.87 -7.01
N ASN A 159 -1.32 8.16 -5.93
CA ASN A 159 -0.45 7.11 -5.41
C ASN A 159 -0.70 5.83 -6.21
N MET A 160 0.31 5.35 -6.94
CA MET A 160 0.13 4.16 -7.80
C MET A 160 -0.12 2.89 -6.98
N ALA A 161 0.24 2.86 -5.69
CA ALA A 161 -0.10 1.75 -4.81
C ALA A 161 -1.63 1.65 -4.55
N GLU A 162 -2.35 2.77 -4.50
CA GLU A 162 -3.82 2.75 -4.35
C GLU A 162 -4.49 2.12 -5.59
N ILE A 163 -3.94 2.39 -6.78
CA ILE A 163 -4.40 1.79 -8.04
C ILE A 163 -4.20 0.27 -8.01
N GLU A 164 -3.01 -0.20 -7.60
CA GLU A 164 -2.70 -1.62 -7.51
C GLU A 164 -3.55 -2.32 -6.43
N ILE A 165 -3.82 -1.68 -5.30
CA ILE A 165 -4.79 -2.17 -4.31
C ILE A 165 -6.17 -2.38 -4.96
N GLY A 166 -6.61 -1.42 -5.79
CA GLY A 166 -7.86 -1.52 -6.53
C GLY A 166 -7.87 -2.65 -7.58
N VAL A 167 -6.72 -3.00 -8.16
CA VAL A 167 -6.57 -4.19 -9.02
C VAL A 167 -6.65 -5.47 -8.20
N MET A 168 -5.90 -5.55 -7.10
CA MET A 168 -5.88 -6.69 -6.18
C MET A 168 -7.29 -7.02 -5.67
N ASP A 169 -8.06 -6.02 -5.22
CA ASP A 169 -9.43 -6.26 -4.72
C ASP A 169 -10.36 -6.83 -5.79
N ARG A 170 -10.26 -6.35 -7.03
CA ARG A 170 -11.07 -6.87 -8.14
C ARG A 170 -10.71 -8.31 -8.48
N GLN A 171 -9.41 -8.63 -8.44
CA GLN A 171 -8.94 -10.01 -8.65
C GLN A 171 -9.36 -10.94 -7.51
N GLN A 172 -9.33 -10.50 -6.26
CA GLN A 172 -9.85 -11.27 -5.12
C GLN A 172 -11.37 -11.43 -5.15
N THR A 173 -12.12 -10.49 -5.74
CA THR A 173 -13.58 -10.64 -5.92
C THR A 173 -13.91 -11.76 -6.91
N ALA A 174 -12.97 -12.15 -7.78
CA ALA A 174 -13.12 -13.28 -8.70
C ALA A 174 -12.78 -14.64 -8.04
N GLN A 175 -12.02 -14.64 -6.94
CA GLN A 175 -11.64 -15.85 -6.19
C GLN A 175 -12.15 -15.73 -4.76
N ARG A 176 -13.38 -16.19 -4.53
CA ARG A 176 -13.82 -16.55 -3.18
C ARG A 176 -12.89 -17.67 -2.71
N SER A 177 -11.98 -17.35 -1.80
CA SER A 177 -11.07 -18.34 -1.22
C SER A 177 -11.90 -19.34 -0.40
N ASP A 178 -12.24 -20.46 -1.03
CA ASP A 178 -12.62 -21.69 -0.36
C ASP A 178 -11.35 -22.31 0.22
N THR A 179 -10.97 -21.92 1.43
CA THR A 179 -10.01 -22.69 2.26
C THR A 179 -10.23 -22.44 3.74
#